data_AF-A0A1H5X6V7-F1
#
_entry.id   AF-A0A1H5X6V7-F1
#
_cell.length_a   1.000
_cell.length_b   1.000
_cell.length_c   1.000
_cell.angle_alpha   90.00
_cell.angle_beta   90.00
_cell.angle_gamma   90.00
#
_symmetry.space_group_name_H-M   'P 1'
#
loop_
_entity.id
_entity.type
_entity.pdbx_description
1 polymer ?
#
loop_
_entity_poly.entity_id
_entity_poly.type
_entity_poly.pdbx_seq_one_letter_code
_entity_poly.pdbx_strand_id
1 'polypeptide(L)'
;MIKLLHVIAIGALVSSAVYAYTIKYETTLAAEHLQKLKGKTQRERDAIAVLKAEWQFLNRPDRLQMLSDRHLDLQAFSVTQVVRASDIPNRGPKVDAIGRKLEDLGLGLPTETPRDRKASGVTTPGARP
;
A
#
# COMPACT_ATOMS: atom_id res chain seq x y z
N MET A 1 74.55 8.01 -9.15
CA MET A 1 73.48 6.98 -9.16
C MET A 1 72.69 6.92 -7.86
N ILE A 2 73.33 6.97 -6.68
CA ILE A 2 72.66 6.93 -5.36
C ILE A 2 71.64 8.07 -5.14
N LYS A 3 71.90 9.29 -5.65
CA LYS A 3 70.98 10.43 -5.54
C LYS A 3 69.63 10.19 -6.24
N LEU A 4 69.62 9.45 -7.35
CA LEU A 4 68.38 9.11 -8.07
C LEU A 4 67.48 8.22 -7.21
N LEU A 5 68.08 7.25 -6.52
CA LEU A 5 67.38 6.33 -5.63
C LEU A 5 66.75 7.07 -4.44
N HIS A 6 67.42 8.09 -3.89
CA HIS A 6 66.86 8.93 -2.83
C HIS A 6 65.66 9.75 -3.31
N VAL A 7 65.73 10.33 -4.51
CA VAL A 7 64.60 11.10 -5.09
C VAL A 7 63.39 10.19 -5.31
N ILE A 8 63.59 8.97 -5.80
CA ILE A 8 62.52 7.99 -5.96
C ILE A 8 61.93 7.59 -4.60
N ALA A 9 62.76 7.33 -3.59
CA ALA A 9 62.31 6.96 -2.25
C ALA A 9 61.48 8.07 -1.60
N ILE A 10 61.93 9.32 -1.71
CA ILE A 10 61.18 10.49 -1.21
C ILE A 10 59.86 10.64 -1.97
N GLY A 11 59.88 10.48 -3.30
CA GLY A 11 58.67 10.53 -4.14
C GLY A 11 57.65 9.44 -3.78
N ALA A 12 58.12 8.23 -3.48
CA ALA A 12 57.27 7.13 -3.03
C ALA A 12 56.65 7.43 -1.65
N LEU A 13 57.43 8.00 -0.72
CA LEU A 13 56.96 8.36 0.61
C LEU A 13 55.91 9.47 0.56
N VAL A 14 56.15 10.53 -0.23
CA VAL A 14 55.18 11.62 -0.43
C VAL A 14 53.91 11.10 -1.08
N SER A 15 54.02 10.28 -2.13
CA SER A 15 52.86 9.67 -2.80
C SER A 15 52.04 8.82 -1.83
N SER A 16 52.69 8.02 -0.99
CA SER A 16 52.01 7.20 0.03
C SER A 16 51.26 8.07 1.06
N ALA A 17 51.88 9.16 1.52
CA ALA A 17 51.26 10.11 2.44
C ALA A 17 50.03 10.80 1.82
N VAL A 18 50.14 11.23 0.56
CA VAL A 18 49.03 11.84 -0.19
C VAL A 18 47.89 10.83 -0.38
N TYR A 19 48.20 9.60 -0.77
CA TYR A 19 47.21 8.54 -0.96
C TYR A 19 46.43 8.21 0.33
N ALA A 20 47.15 8.11 1.46
CA ALA A 20 46.52 7.91 2.76
C ALA A 20 45.62 9.10 3.15
N TYR A 21 46.05 10.33 2.85
CA TYR A 21 45.24 11.52 3.08
C TYR A 21 43.96 11.52 2.25
N THR A 22 44.03 11.16 0.97
CA THR A 22 42.85 11.06 0.10
C THR A 22 41.84 10.03 0.61
N ILE A 23 42.30 8.85 1.08
CA ILE A 23 41.42 7.83 1.68
C ILE A 23 40.70 8.38 2.93
N LYS A 24 41.41 9.09 3.79
CA LYS A 24 40.82 9.68 5.00
C LYS A 24 39.81 10.79 4.66
N TYR A 25 40.08 11.55 3.61
CA TYR A 25 39.22 12.66 3.23
C TYR A 25 37.89 12.20 2.61
N GLU A 26 37.93 11.18 1.74
CA GLU A 26 36.71 10.63 1.13
C GLU A 26 35.77 9.98 2.15
N THR A 27 36.33 9.34 3.18
CA THR A 27 35.52 8.72 4.25
C THR A 27 34.83 9.75 5.16
N THR A 28 35.45 10.92 5.36
CA THR A 28 34.90 11.96 6.25
C THR A 28 33.75 12.72 5.58
N LEU A 29 33.88 13.07 4.29
CA LEU A 29 32.80 13.75 3.55
C LEU A 29 31.58 12.85 3.31
N ALA A 30 31.81 11.57 3.01
CA ALA A 30 30.72 10.59 2.86
C ALA A 30 29.98 10.36 4.19
N ALA A 31 30.70 10.37 5.32
CA ALA A 31 30.10 10.21 6.64
C ALA A 31 29.16 11.37 7.01
N GLU A 32 29.50 12.62 6.67
CA GLU A 32 28.63 13.78 6.91
C GLU A 32 27.33 13.70 6.10
N HIS A 33 27.41 13.26 4.85
CA HIS A 33 26.22 13.09 3.99
C HIS A 33 25.32 11.98 4.52
N LEU A 34 25.89 10.86 4.99
CA LEU A 34 25.14 9.80 5.66
C LEU A 34 24.46 10.29 6.94
N GLN A 35 25.14 11.11 7.75
CA GLN A 35 24.54 11.65 8.98
C GLN A 35 23.36 12.57 8.69
N LYS A 36 23.49 13.46 7.69
CA LYS A 36 22.38 14.33 7.27
C LYS A 36 21.18 13.53 6.76
N LEU A 37 21.42 12.47 5.99
CA LEU A 37 20.34 11.62 5.46
C LEU A 37 19.66 10.81 6.57
N LYS A 38 20.44 10.20 7.48
CA LYS A 38 19.90 9.51 8.66
C LYS A 38 19.06 10.44 9.53
N GLY A 39 19.49 11.70 9.71
CA GLY A 39 18.73 12.70 10.44
C GLY A 39 17.37 13.01 9.80
N LYS A 40 17.29 13.09 8.47
CA LYS A 40 16.01 13.28 7.74
C LYS A 40 15.08 12.08 7.91
N THR A 41 15.60 10.86 7.74
CA THR A 41 14.81 9.63 7.93
C THR A 41 14.28 9.49 9.35
N GLN A 42 15.05 9.89 10.37
CA GLN A 42 14.57 9.83 11.75
C GLN A 42 13.39 10.79 11.98
N ARG A 43 13.48 12.03 11.47
CA ARG A 43 12.38 13.00 11.57
C ARG A 43 11.10 12.53 10.89
N GLU A 44 11.21 11.91 9.72
CA GLU A 44 10.06 11.32 9.02
C GLU A 44 9.43 10.18 9.82
N ARG A 45 10.24 9.31 10.43
CA ARG A 45 9.75 8.22 11.29
C ARG A 45 9.03 8.75 12.52
N ASP A 46 9.55 9.80 13.14
CA ASP A 46 8.92 10.43 14.30
C ASP A 46 7.56 11.05 13.92
N ALA A 47 7.47 11.72 12.76
CA ALA A 47 6.21 12.25 12.23
C ALA A 47 5.18 11.16 11.96
N ILE A 48 5.59 10.02 11.37
CA ILE A 48 4.72 8.86 11.15
C ILE A 48 4.22 8.28 12.48
N ALA A 49 5.09 8.22 13.50
CA ALA A 49 4.71 7.71 14.82
C ALA A 49 3.62 8.58 15.47
N VAL A 50 3.75 9.90 15.37
CA VAL A 50 2.72 10.85 15.84
C VAL A 50 1.40 10.66 15.09
N LEU A 51 1.42 10.65 13.75
CA LEU A 51 0.21 10.44 12.95
C LEU A 51 -0.47 9.09 13.26
N LYS A 52 0.31 8.04 13.49
CA LYS A 52 -0.23 6.73 13.86
C LYS A 52 -0.88 6.76 15.24
N ALA A 53 -0.30 7.49 16.19
CA ALA A 53 -0.89 7.67 17.51
C ALA A 53 -2.20 8.47 17.42
N GLU A 54 -2.25 9.53 16.61
CA GLU A 54 -3.47 10.29 16.33
C GLU A 54 -4.54 9.45 15.67
N TRP A 55 -4.17 8.62 14.69
CA TRP A 55 -5.09 7.70 14.04
C TRP A 55 -5.67 6.67 15.02
N GLN A 56 -4.83 6.08 15.87
CA GLN A 56 -5.31 5.18 16.92
C GLN A 56 -6.21 5.89 17.94
N PHE A 57 -5.93 7.16 18.23
CA PHE A 57 -6.79 7.98 19.10
C PHE A 57 -8.16 8.25 18.46
N LEU A 58 -8.21 8.56 17.16
CA LEU A 58 -9.46 8.78 16.43
C LEU A 58 -10.28 7.50 16.26
N ASN A 59 -9.62 6.38 15.98
CA ASN A 59 -10.25 5.06 15.79
C ASN A 59 -10.51 4.29 17.09
N ARG A 60 -10.57 4.97 18.24
CA ARG A 60 -10.92 4.33 19.51
C ARG A 60 -12.31 3.66 19.38
N PRO A 61 -12.40 2.33 19.52
CA PRO A 61 -13.63 1.59 19.27
C PRO A 61 -14.77 2.04 20.18
N ASP A 62 -14.49 2.38 21.44
CA ASP A 62 -15.48 2.91 22.38
C ASP A 62 -16.18 4.18 21.87
N ARG A 63 -15.41 5.09 21.23
CA ARG A 63 -15.97 6.34 20.71
C ARG A 63 -16.77 6.10 19.44
N LEU A 64 -16.30 5.20 18.58
CA LEU A 64 -17.02 4.78 17.38
C LEU A 64 -18.33 4.07 17.74
N GLN A 65 -18.33 3.23 18.78
CA GLN A 65 -19.51 2.53 19.28
C GLN A 65 -20.54 3.50 19.89
N MET A 66 -20.10 4.47 20.69
CA MET A 66 -21.00 5.52 21.19
C MET A 66 -21.60 6.39 20.07
N LEU A 67 -20.82 6.68 19.02
CA LEU A 67 -21.33 7.45 17.88
C LEU A 67 -22.27 6.63 17.00
N SER A 68 -22.01 5.33 16.82
CA SER A 68 -22.94 4.43 16.14
C SER A 68 -24.24 4.38 16.92
N ASP A 69 -24.22 4.04 18.21
CA ASP A 69 -25.42 3.88 19.04
C ASP A 69 -26.29 5.16 19.08
N ARG A 70 -25.69 6.34 18.95
CA ARG A 70 -26.40 7.62 18.96
C ARG A 70 -27.02 8.01 17.62
N HIS A 71 -26.35 7.70 16.50
CA HIS A 71 -26.70 8.28 15.19
C HIS A 71 -27.13 7.26 14.15
N LEU A 72 -26.89 5.99 14.40
CA LEU A 72 -27.15 4.91 13.46
C LEU A 72 -27.75 3.77 14.29
N ASP A 73 -28.99 3.38 14.00
CA ASP A 73 -29.72 2.30 14.69
C ASP A 73 -29.11 0.92 14.33
N LEU A 74 -27.80 0.79 14.52
CA LEU A 74 -26.98 -0.35 14.14
C LEU A 74 -27.08 -1.39 15.24
N GLN A 75 -27.70 -2.52 14.90
CA GLN A 75 -27.61 -3.71 15.73
C GLN A 75 -26.14 -4.11 15.91
N ALA A 76 -25.79 -4.49 17.14
CA ALA A 76 -24.47 -4.98 17.48
C ALA A 76 -24.02 -6.07 16.49
N PHE A 77 -22.80 -5.94 15.98
CA PHE A 77 -22.20 -6.86 15.03
C PHE A 77 -22.17 -8.27 15.64
N SER A 78 -23.05 -9.16 15.17
CA SER A 78 -23.13 -10.52 15.68
C SER A 78 -22.03 -11.37 15.04
N VAL A 79 -21.32 -12.15 15.84
CA VAL A 79 -20.22 -13.04 15.39
C VAL A 79 -20.69 -14.03 14.31
N THR A 80 -22.00 -14.31 14.25
CA THR A 80 -22.63 -15.13 13.21
C THR A 80 -22.62 -14.49 11.81
N GLN A 81 -22.35 -13.19 11.68
CA GLN A 81 -22.23 -12.49 10.39
C GLN A 81 -20.83 -12.60 9.77
N VAL A 82 -19.84 -13.11 10.52
CA VAL A 82 -18.48 -13.34 10.01
C VAL A 82 -18.43 -14.71 9.35
N VAL A 83 -18.80 -14.74 8.06
CA VAL A 83 -18.71 -15.95 7.23
C VAL A 83 -17.48 -15.84 6.33
N ARG A 84 -16.77 -16.96 6.12
CA ARG A 84 -15.68 -16.98 5.14
C ARG A 84 -16.30 -16.85 3.75
N ALA A 85 -15.58 -16.26 2.79
CA ALA A 85 -16.08 -16.10 1.43
C ALA A 85 -16.50 -17.45 0.78
N SER A 86 -15.92 -18.56 1.24
CA SER A 86 -16.26 -19.93 0.85
C SER A 86 -17.59 -20.45 1.41
N ASP A 87 -18.10 -19.83 2.47
CA ASP A 87 -19.33 -20.24 3.16
C ASP A 87 -20.55 -19.47 2.64
N ILE A 88 -20.34 -18.53 1.71
CA ILE A 88 -21.42 -17.79 1.05
C ILE A 88 -22.11 -18.79 0.09
N PRO A 89 -23.40 -19.11 0.31
CA PRO A 89 -24.13 -19.96 -0.62
C PRO A 89 -24.06 -19.34 -2.01
N ASN A 90 -23.60 -20.10 -3.01
CA ASN A 90 -23.62 -19.67 -4.40
C ASN A 90 -25.04 -19.17 -4.69
N ARG A 91 -25.17 -17.93 -5.15
CA ARG A 91 -26.47 -17.31 -5.45
C ARG A 91 -27.23 -18.32 -6.29
N GLY A 92 -28.28 -18.92 -5.71
CA GLY A 92 -29.09 -19.90 -6.39
C GLY A 92 -29.56 -19.33 -7.73
N PRO A 93 -29.87 -20.17 -8.73
CA PRO A 93 -30.35 -19.69 -10.02
C PRO A 93 -31.45 -18.65 -9.75
N LYS A 94 -31.33 -17.46 -10.36
CA LYS A 94 -32.35 -16.41 -10.26
C LYS A 94 -33.65 -17.01 -10.79
N VAL A 95 -34.46 -17.59 -9.90
CA VAL A 95 -35.73 -18.12 -10.32
C VAL A 95 -36.67 -16.93 -10.32
N ASP A 96 -36.87 -16.39 -11.51
CA ASP A 96 -37.76 -15.27 -11.71
C ASP A 96 -39.19 -15.73 -11.37
N ALA A 97 -39.59 -15.48 -10.13
CA ALA A 97 -40.92 -15.79 -9.63
C ALA A 97 -41.99 -15.01 -10.40
N ILE A 98 -41.61 -13.87 -10.99
CA ILE A 98 -42.48 -13.05 -11.83
C ILE A 98 -42.62 -13.72 -13.20
N GLY A 99 -41.52 -14.14 -13.82
CA GLY A 99 -41.52 -14.88 -15.08
C GLY A 99 -42.37 -16.16 -15.04
N ARG A 100 -42.25 -16.98 -13.99
CA ARG A 100 -43.08 -18.19 -13.83
C ARG A 100 -44.57 -17.90 -13.63
N LYS A 101 -44.90 -16.86 -12.86
CA LYS A 101 -46.30 -16.45 -12.69
C LYS A 101 -46.88 -15.91 -14.01
N LEU A 102 -46.11 -15.17 -14.80
CA LEU A 102 -46.55 -14.70 -16.11
C LEU A 102 -46.80 -15.84 -17.10
N GLU A 103 -46.00 -16.91 -17.03
CA GLU A 103 -46.18 -18.14 -17.80
C GLU A 103 -47.45 -18.89 -17.36
N ASP A 104 -47.68 -19.04 -16.05
CA ASP A 104 -48.90 -19.65 -15.48
C ASP A 104 -50.18 -18.87 -15.82
N LEU A 105 -50.08 -17.54 -15.95
CA LEU A 105 -51.19 -16.66 -16.37
C LEU A 105 -51.39 -16.65 -17.90
N GLY A 106 -50.63 -17.43 -18.67
CA GLY A 106 -50.78 -17.53 -20.13
C GLY A 106 -50.32 -16.29 -20.89
N LEU A 107 -49.55 -15.39 -20.24
CA LEU A 107 -48.98 -14.18 -20.82
C LEU A 107 -47.54 -14.40 -21.34
N GLY A 108 -47.04 -15.64 -21.34
CA GLY A 108 -45.68 -16.05 -21.71
C GLY A 108 -45.38 -16.06 -23.21
N LEU A 109 -45.92 -15.13 -23.99
CA LEU A 109 -45.48 -14.95 -25.38
C LEU A 109 -43.99 -14.54 -25.37
N PRO A 110 -43.17 -15.04 -26.32
CA PRO A 110 -41.78 -14.62 -26.45
C PRO A 110 -41.77 -13.15 -26.89
N THR A 111 -41.75 -12.25 -25.90
CA THR A 111 -41.43 -10.85 -26.19
C THR A 111 -39.94 -10.85 -26.44
N GLU A 112 -39.57 -10.83 -27.73
CA GLU A 112 -38.24 -10.52 -28.25
C GLU A 112 -37.69 -9.33 -27.47
N THR A 113 -36.96 -9.64 -26.40
CA THR A 113 -36.29 -8.62 -25.59
C THR A 113 -35.26 -8.01 -26.53
N PRO A 114 -35.28 -6.69 -26.79
CA PRO A 114 -34.28 -6.09 -27.66
C PRO A 114 -32.91 -6.50 -27.15
N ARG A 115 -32.16 -7.27 -27.95
CA ARG A 115 -30.76 -7.57 -27.65
C ARG A 115 -30.06 -6.23 -27.51
N ASP A 116 -29.65 -5.90 -26.30
CA ASP A 116 -28.74 -4.79 -26.05
C ASP A 116 -27.40 -5.12 -26.70
N ARG A 117 -27.31 -4.77 -27.99
CA ARG A 117 -26.07 -4.71 -28.75
C ARG A 117 -25.33 -3.47 -28.26
N LYS A 118 -24.67 -3.59 -27.09
CA LYS A 118 -23.38 -2.97 -26.71
C LYS A 118 -23.20 -2.97 -25.19
N ALA A 119 -22.44 -3.94 -24.70
CA ALA A 119 -21.50 -3.73 -23.61
C ALA A 119 -20.29 -4.68 -23.75
N SER A 120 -19.78 -4.81 -24.99
CA SER A 120 -18.40 -5.22 -25.19
C SER A 120 -17.52 -4.04 -24.77
N GLY A 121 -16.78 -4.19 -23.67
CA GLY A 121 -15.67 -3.31 -23.32
C GLY A 121 -15.95 -2.29 -22.21
N VAL A 122 -16.16 -2.76 -20.98
CA VAL A 122 -15.58 -2.06 -19.82
C VAL A 122 -14.55 -3.01 -19.24
N THR A 123 -13.34 -2.91 -19.80
CA THR A 123 -12.13 -3.37 -19.13
C THR A 123 -12.00 -2.57 -17.83
N THR A 124 -12.17 -3.25 -16.70
CA THR A 124 -11.59 -2.80 -15.42
C THR A 124 -10.12 -2.46 -15.67
N PRO A 125 -9.66 -1.22 -15.42
CA PRO A 125 -8.25 -0.92 -15.50
C PRO A 125 -7.56 -1.73 -14.42
N GLY A 126 -6.81 -2.74 -14.85
CA GLY A 126 -5.92 -3.50 -13.99
C GLY A 126 -4.96 -2.54 -13.29
N ALA A 127 -4.72 -2.84 -12.02
CA ALA A 127 -3.60 -2.33 -11.26
C ALA A 127 -2.32 -2.40 -12.11
N ARG A 128 -1.58 -1.30 -12.14
CA ARG A 128 -0.21 -1.25 -12.65
C ARG A 128 0.76 -1.05 -11.48
N PRO A 129 2.03 -1.45 -11.68
CA PRO A 129 2.87 -2.17 -10.72
C PRO A 129 3.39 -1.36 -9.54
#